data_AF-A0A2D4F9Q5-F1
#
_entry.id   AF-A0A2D4F9Q5-F1
#
_cell.length_a   1.000
_cell.length_b   1.000
_cell.length_c   1.000
_cell.angle_alpha   90.00
_cell.angle_beta   90.00
_cell.angle_gamma   90.00
#
_symmetry.space_group_name_H-M   'P 1'
#
loop_
_entity.id
_entity.type
_entity.pdbx_description
1 polymer ?
#
loop_
_entity_poly.entity_id
_entity_poly.type
_entity_poly.pdbx_seq_one_letter_code
_entity_poly.pdbx_strand_id
1 'polypeptide(L)'
;MDGESYPACLDGIDYDDFQFGAHLIEQKELFMETVEGPFLTIIEQPKQRGFRFRYGCEGPSHGGLPGASSEKGHKTYPTVKISNYTGLARIEVDLVTHTDPPQVHAHSLVGKQCNEAGNCIMMVGPKDMTAQFNNLGVLHVTKKNMMEVIKDKLQKQKMRNRVQPLTGNFEQKIKTWGIWILD
;
A
#
# COMPACT_ATOMS: atom_id res chain seq x y z
N MET A 1 -11.09 49.16 68.84
CA MET A 1 -10.89 50.59 68.53
C MET A 1 -10.26 50.65 67.14
N ASP A 2 -11.17 50.64 66.18
CA ASP A 2 -11.21 51.36 64.90
C ASP A 2 -9.99 51.36 63.98
N GLY A 3 -10.23 50.94 62.73
CA GLY A 3 -9.33 51.17 61.60
C GLY A 3 -9.82 50.55 60.30
N GLU A 4 -10.89 51.08 59.69
CA GLU A 4 -11.32 50.71 58.34
C GLU A 4 -11.93 51.91 57.61
N SER A 5 -11.38 52.25 56.43
CA SER A 5 -12.00 53.16 55.46
C SER A 5 -11.30 53.15 54.09
N TYR A 6 -11.91 52.38 53.17
CA TYR A 6 -12.17 52.54 51.72
C TYR A 6 -11.06 52.58 50.63
N PRO A 7 -11.38 52.07 49.41
CA PRO A 7 -10.42 51.70 48.37
C PRO A 7 -10.31 52.71 47.20
N ALA A 8 -9.23 52.55 46.41
CA ALA A 8 -8.90 53.34 45.23
C ALA A 8 -9.67 52.89 43.97
N CYS A 9 -9.94 53.86 43.10
CA CYS A 9 -10.68 53.77 41.84
C CYS A 9 -9.75 53.56 40.62
N LEU A 10 -10.31 52.87 39.59
CA LEU A 10 -10.10 53.02 38.12
C LEU A 10 -8.72 52.60 37.55
N ASP A 11 -8.57 51.94 36.39
CA ASP A 11 -9.20 52.09 35.07
C ASP A 11 -9.15 50.77 34.23
N GLY A 12 -10.03 50.67 33.22
CA GLY A 12 -9.66 50.06 31.91
C GLY A 12 -10.50 48.89 31.40
N ILE A 13 -11.52 49.19 30.60
CA ILE A 13 -12.15 48.33 29.58
C ILE A 13 -11.48 48.72 28.22
N ASP A 14 -11.13 47.85 27.25
CA ASP A 14 -12.06 47.23 26.27
C ASP A 14 -11.39 46.28 25.21
N TYR A 15 -12.24 45.43 24.60
CA TYR A 15 -12.20 44.64 23.35
C TYR A 15 -11.02 43.67 23.08
N ASP A 16 -11.20 42.39 22.70
CA ASP A 16 -12.07 41.85 21.65
C ASP A 16 -12.68 40.46 21.97
N ASP A 17 -13.92 40.32 21.49
CA ASP A 17 -14.76 39.12 21.37
C ASP A 17 -14.33 38.26 20.15
N PHE A 18 -14.85 37.02 20.08
CA PHE A 18 -14.70 35.97 19.06
C PHE A 18 -13.49 35.00 19.17
N GLN A 19 -13.75 33.82 19.76
CA GLN A 19 -13.71 32.57 18.98
C GLN A 19 -14.46 31.45 19.73
N PHE A 20 -15.76 31.39 19.49
CA PHE A 20 -16.57 30.19 19.42
C PHE A 20 -15.77 28.98 18.90
N GLY A 21 -15.68 27.87 19.65
CA GLY A 21 -15.13 26.62 19.08
C GLY A 21 -14.39 25.68 20.02
N ALA A 22 -14.77 25.57 21.28
CA ALA A 22 -14.39 24.43 22.12
C ALA A 22 -15.12 23.14 21.67
N HIS A 23 -14.99 22.73 20.40
CA HIS A 23 -15.52 21.45 19.89
C HIS A 23 -14.97 21.06 18.50
N LEU A 24 -13.66 21.09 18.28
CA LEU A 24 -13.05 20.27 17.23
C LEU A 24 -11.71 19.75 17.74
N ILE A 25 -11.80 18.76 18.63
CA ILE A 25 -10.75 17.75 18.76
C ILE A 25 -10.83 16.96 17.45
N GLU A 26 -10.27 17.51 16.38
CA GLU A 26 -9.98 16.73 15.19
C GLU A 26 -8.88 15.76 15.60
N GLN A 27 -9.25 14.49 15.67
CA GLN A 27 -8.31 13.40 15.88
C GLN A 27 -7.33 13.37 14.70
N LYS A 28 -6.29 14.19 14.79
CA LYS A 28 -5.07 13.97 14.02
C LYS A 28 -4.43 12.73 14.61
N GLU A 29 -4.79 11.58 14.06
CA GLU A 29 -4.12 10.31 14.35
C GLU A 29 -2.61 10.56 14.41
N LEU A 30 -2.02 10.15 15.53
CA LEU A 30 -0.62 10.40 15.82
C LEU A 30 0.23 9.70 14.76
N PHE A 31 0.71 10.45 13.77
CA PHE A 31 1.78 10.02 12.89
C PHE A 31 3.05 9.89 13.74
N MET A 32 3.34 8.68 14.21
CA MET A 32 4.64 8.39 14.81
C MET A 32 5.65 8.21 13.66
N GLU A 33 6.33 9.29 13.30
CA GLU A 33 7.49 9.24 12.42
C GLU A 33 8.69 8.77 13.26
N THR A 34 9.04 7.49 13.14
CA THR A 34 10.28 6.94 13.69
C THR A 34 11.49 7.46 12.90
N VAL A 35 12.66 7.50 13.54
CA VAL A 35 13.93 8.02 12.96
C VAL A 35 14.30 7.34 11.62
N GLU A 36 13.81 6.12 11.42
CA GLU A 36 13.78 5.42 10.14
C GLU A 36 12.34 5.49 9.59
N GLY A 37 12.14 6.13 8.43
CA GLY A 37 10.82 6.31 7.82
C GLY A 37 10.09 5.00 7.46
N PRO A 38 8.89 5.08 6.85
CA PRO A 38 8.11 3.90 6.49
C PRO A 38 8.89 2.89 5.66
N PHE A 39 8.84 1.62 6.05
CA PHE A 39 9.39 0.52 5.25
C PHE A 39 8.42 -0.65 5.18
N LEU A 40 8.56 -1.45 4.12
CA LEU A 40 7.74 -2.64 3.89
C LEU A 40 8.56 -3.89 4.13
N THR A 41 7.98 -4.87 4.82
CA THR A 41 8.56 -6.18 5.06
C THR A 41 7.65 -7.28 4.54
N ILE A 42 8.22 -8.26 3.85
CA ILE A 42 7.49 -9.49 3.50
C ILE A 42 7.50 -10.41 4.73
N ILE A 43 6.34 -10.62 5.34
CA ILE A 43 6.20 -11.48 6.53
C ILE A 43 5.88 -12.93 6.18
N GLU A 44 5.29 -13.16 5.01
CA GLU A 44 5.08 -14.49 4.44
C GLU A 44 5.46 -14.44 2.96
N GLN A 45 6.55 -15.11 2.59
CA GLN A 45 7.03 -15.17 1.22
C GLN A 45 6.08 -15.99 0.34
N PRO A 46 6.00 -15.73 -0.98
CA PRO A 46 5.31 -16.65 -1.89
C PRO A 46 6.04 -17.99 -1.96
N LYS A 47 5.29 -19.07 -2.17
CA LYS A 47 5.86 -20.40 -2.36
C LYS A 47 6.68 -20.44 -3.65
N GLN A 48 7.95 -20.82 -3.52
CA GLN A 48 8.89 -20.78 -4.65
C GLN A 48 8.64 -21.85 -5.72
N ARG A 49 7.99 -22.97 -5.37
CA ARG A 49 7.79 -24.11 -6.28
C ARG A 49 6.41 -24.72 -6.12
N GLY A 50 5.96 -25.42 -7.16
CA GLY A 50 4.70 -26.15 -7.16
C GLY A 50 3.46 -25.28 -7.42
N PHE A 51 3.65 -23.97 -7.65
CA PHE A 51 2.60 -23.12 -8.19
C PHE A 51 2.62 -23.18 -9.71
N ARG A 52 1.46 -23.38 -10.33
CA ARG A 52 1.33 -23.47 -11.79
C ARG A 52 0.70 -22.19 -12.33
N PHE A 53 1.38 -21.55 -13.27
CA PHE A 53 0.81 -20.44 -14.03
C PHE A 53 -0.27 -20.94 -14.98
N ARG A 54 -1.24 -20.06 -15.26
CA ARG A 54 -2.48 -20.44 -15.97
C ARG A 54 -2.64 -19.66 -17.24
N TYR A 55 -3.09 -20.32 -18.31
CA TYR A 55 -3.47 -19.63 -19.54
C TYR A 55 -4.82 -18.93 -19.37
N GLY A 56 -5.04 -17.85 -20.13
CA GLY A 56 -6.30 -17.09 -20.07
C GLY A 56 -7.55 -17.90 -20.43
N CYS A 57 -7.39 -18.99 -21.19
CA CYS A 57 -8.49 -19.89 -21.53
C CYS A 57 -8.90 -20.86 -20.40
N GLU A 58 -8.11 -20.99 -19.33
CA GLU A 58 -8.41 -21.90 -18.20
C GLU A 58 -9.45 -21.30 -17.22
N GLY A 59 -9.72 -19.99 -17.29
CA GLY A 59 -10.60 -19.29 -16.37
C GLY A 59 -9.98 -19.02 -14.98
N PRO A 60 -10.67 -18.26 -14.11
CA PRO A 60 -10.09 -17.65 -12.90
C PRO A 60 -10.01 -18.55 -11.66
N SER A 61 -10.52 -19.79 -11.68
CA SER A 61 -10.84 -20.55 -10.47
C SER A 61 -9.74 -21.47 -9.92
N HIS A 62 -8.52 -21.42 -10.45
CA HIS A 62 -7.47 -22.40 -10.13
C HIS A 62 -6.75 -22.22 -8.77
N GLY A 63 -7.22 -21.31 -7.92
CA GLY A 63 -6.64 -21.04 -6.59
C GLY A 63 -5.47 -20.05 -6.63
N GLY A 64 -5.20 -19.42 -5.48
CA GLY A 64 -4.14 -18.42 -5.35
C GLY A 64 -2.76 -19.03 -5.07
N LEU A 65 -1.73 -18.22 -5.29
CA LEU A 65 -0.34 -18.44 -4.96
C LEU A 65 -0.23 -18.67 -3.46
N PRO A 66 0.17 -19.87 -3.01
CA PRO A 66 0.33 -20.15 -1.60
C PRO A 66 1.55 -19.41 -1.04
N GLY A 67 1.56 -19.23 0.27
CA GLY A 67 2.73 -18.81 1.02
C GLY A 67 3.79 -19.92 1.11
N ALA A 68 5.02 -19.55 1.41
CA ALA A 68 6.16 -20.45 1.56
C ALA A 68 5.96 -21.44 2.73
N SER A 69 5.31 -21.01 3.81
CA SER A 69 4.97 -21.84 4.98
C SER A 69 3.65 -22.61 4.82
N SER A 70 3.04 -22.58 3.63
CA SER A 70 1.73 -23.18 3.39
C SER A 70 1.82 -24.72 3.29
N GLU A 71 1.06 -25.40 4.15
CA GLU A 71 1.06 -26.85 4.35
C GLU A 71 -0.35 -27.46 4.22
N LYS A 72 -0.43 -28.80 4.21
CA LYS A 72 -1.71 -29.51 4.16
C LYS A 72 -2.49 -29.25 5.46
N GLY A 73 -3.61 -28.54 5.36
CA GLY A 73 -4.46 -28.20 6.49
C GLY A 73 -4.18 -26.82 7.10
N HIS A 74 -3.05 -26.19 6.74
CA HIS A 74 -2.71 -24.83 7.17
C HIS A 74 -2.25 -23.99 5.98
N LYS A 75 -3.23 -23.35 5.32
CA LYS A 75 -2.97 -22.53 4.14
C LYS A 75 -2.54 -21.12 4.54
N THR A 76 -1.31 -20.76 4.20
CA THR A 76 -0.80 -19.38 4.26
C THR A 76 -0.74 -18.77 2.86
N TYR A 77 -0.59 -17.45 2.80
CA TYR A 77 -0.60 -16.66 1.56
C TYR A 77 0.45 -15.54 1.61
N PRO A 78 0.97 -15.08 0.47
CA PRO A 78 1.89 -13.96 0.41
C PRO A 78 1.37 -12.78 1.22
N THR A 79 2.15 -12.33 2.20
CA THR A 79 1.73 -11.30 3.14
C THR A 79 2.87 -10.31 3.37
N VAL A 80 2.53 -9.03 3.35
CA VAL A 80 3.44 -7.92 3.59
C VAL A 80 2.92 -7.03 4.72
N LYS A 81 3.83 -6.36 5.41
CA LYS A 81 3.51 -5.42 6.48
C LYS A 81 4.29 -4.12 6.31
N ILE A 82 3.59 -3.00 6.40
CA ILE A 82 4.22 -1.69 6.53
C ILE A 82 4.57 -1.49 8.01
N SER A 83 5.82 -1.14 8.27
CA SER A 83 6.33 -0.76 9.58
C SER A 83 6.65 0.73 9.58
N ASN A 84 6.73 1.32 10.77
CA ASN A 84 7.09 2.74 10.95
C ASN A 84 6.12 3.73 10.26
N TYR A 85 4.87 3.31 10.09
CA TYR A 85 3.80 4.16 9.56
C TYR A 85 2.44 3.65 10.03
N THR A 86 1.59 4.59 10.43
CA THR A 86 0.20 4.38 10.83
C THR A 86 -0.64 5.35 10.03
N GLY A 87 -1.61 4.85 9.28
CA GLY A 87 -2.43 5.65 8.37
C GLY A 87 -2.90 4.83 7.18
N LEU A 88 -3.70 5.43 6.31
CA LEU A 88 -4.14 4.78 5.08
C LEU A 88 -2.98 4.70 4.08
N ALA A 89 -2.60 3.50 3.68
CA ALA A 89 -1.56 3.27 2.68
C ALA A 89 -2.04 2.41 1.51
N ARG A 90 -1.49 2.67 0.33
CA ARG A 90 -1.74 1.93 -0.91
C ARG A 90 -0.53 1.09 -1.27
N ILE A 91 -0.68 -0.22 -1.28
CA ILE A 91 0.34 -1.19 -1.68
C ILE A 91 0.07 -1.61 -3.11
N GLU A 92 1.07 -1.50 -3.98
CA GLU A 92 1.03 -1.94 -5.38
C GLU A 92 2.07 -3.03 -5.62
N VAL A 93 1.62 -4.14 -6.20
CA VAL A 93 2.40 -5.36 -6.43
C VAL A 93 2.42 -5.65 -7.92
N ASP A 94 3.61 -5.80 -8.47
CA ASP A 94 3.86 -6.13 -9.87
C ASP A 94 4.67 -7.43 -9.97
N LEU A 95 4.54 -8.13 -11.10
CA LEU A 95 5.43 -9.24 -11.44
C LEU A 95 6.62 -8.71 -12.25
N VAL A 96 7.82 -9.15 -11.91
CA VAL A 96 9.09 -8.67 -12.49
C VAL A 96 10.03 -9.84 -12.84
N THR A 97 11.08 -9.55 -13.64
CA THR A 97 12.44 -10.15 -13.78
C THR A 97 12.92 -11.39 -12.99
N HIS A 98 14.23 -11.64 -12.92
CA HIS A 98 15.02 -11.84 -11.68
C HIS A 98 16.34 -11.04 -11.86
N THR A 99 16.34 -10.15 -12.85
CA THR A 99 17.49 -9.38 -13.29
C THR A 99 17.73 -8.26 -12.30
N ASP A 100 18.97 -7.80 -12.23
CA ASP A 100 19.31 -6.56 -11.56
C ASP A 100 19.72 -5.53 -12.64
N PRO A 101 18.95 -4.43 -12.83
CA PRO A 101 17.75 -4.05 -12.09
C PRO A 101 16.50 -4.90 -12.45
N PRO A 102 15.50 -4.97 -11.55
CA PRO A 102 14.23 -5.63 -11.84
C PRO A 102 13.51 -4.97 -13.03
N GLN A 103 13.11 -5.77 -14.01
CA GLN A 103 12.33 -5.33 -15.15
C GLN A 103 10.93 -5.92 -15.12
N VAL A 104 10.00 -5.33 -15.86
CA VAL A 104 8.63 -5.81 -15.97
C VAL A 104 8.60 -7.24 -16.54
N HIS A 105 7.80 -8.11 -15.92
CA HIS A 105 7.61 -9.47 -16.43
C HIS A 105 6.54 -9.53 -17.53
N ALA A 106 6.70 -10.47 -18.47
CA ALA A 106 5.71 -10.70 -19.52
C ALA A 106 4.39 -11.22 -18.93
N HIS A 107 4.46 -12.20 -18.02
CA HIS A 107 3.28 -12.71 -17.31
C HIS A 107 2.67 -11.64 -16.41
N SER A 108 1.38 -11.77 -16.13
CA SER A 108 0.61 -10.77 -15.39
C SER A 108 0.07 -11.37 -14.10
N LEU A 109 -0.01 -10.55 -13.05
CA LEU A 109 -0.76 -10.95 -11.86
C LEU A 109 -2.25 -10.87 -12.17
N VAL A 110 -3.01 -11.83 -11.65
CA VAL A 110 -4.47 -11.89 -11.74
C VAL A 110 -5.04 -12.24 -10.39
N GLY A 111 -6.30 -11.86 -10.14
CA GLY A 111 -6.91 -12.11 -8.84
C GLY A 111 -7.92 -11.04 -8.49
N LYS A 112 -8.52 -11.18 -7.30
CA LYS A 112 -9.58 -10.27 -6.84
C LYS A 112 -9.13 -8.80 -6.74
N GLN A 113 -7.87 -8.58 -6.38
CA GLN A 113 -7.29 -7.25 -6.15
C GLN A 113 -6.43 -6.77 -7.33
N CYS A 114 -6.51 -7.45 -8.47
CA CYS A 114 -5.65 -7.18 -9.61
C CYS A 114 -6.45 -6.53 -10.74
N ASN A 115 -5.84 -5.57 -11.42
CA ASN A 115 -6.46 -4.85 -12.53
C ASN A 115 -6.07 -5.45 -13.89
N GLU A 116 -6.66 -4.91 -14.94
CA GLU A 116 -6.40 -5.31 -16.33
C GLU A 116 -4.95 -5.04 -16.78
N ALA A 117 -4.23 -4.15 -16.09
CA ALA A 117 -2.81 -3.90 -16.35
C ALA A 117 -1.90 -5.03 -15.83
N GLY A 118 -2.46 -6.00 -15.09
CA GLY A 118 -1.72 -7.16 -14.59
C GLY A 118 -0.98 -6.89 -13.29
N ASN A 119 -1.44 -5.91 -12.52
CA ASN A 119 -0.89 -5.58 -11.21
C ASN A 119 -1.97 -5.54 -10.13
N CYS A 120 -1.56 -5.72 -8.87
CA CYS A 120 -2.48 -5.86 -7.76
C CYS A 120 -2.31 -4.72 -6.76
N ILE A 121 -3.43 -4.17 -6.31
CA ILE A 121 -3.46 -2.99 -5.46
C ILE A 121 -4.29 -3.31 -4.22
N MET A 122 -3.76 -3.01 -3.04
CA MET A 122 -4.46 -3.17 -1.76
C MET A 122 -4.32 -1.91 -0.92
N MET A 123 -5.42 -1.49 -0.29
CA MET A 123 -5.41 -0.44 0.72
C MET A 123 -5.28 -1.08 2.10
N VAL A 124 -4.43 -0.54 2.96
CA VAL A 124 -4.22 -0.98 4.35
C VAL A 124 -4.28 0.22 5.31
N GLY A 125 -4.43 -0.07 6.61
CA GLY A 125 -4.53 0.93 7.67
C GLY A 125 -5.96 1.43 7.94
N PRO A 126 -6.13 2.35 8.92
CA PRO A 126 -5.08 2.85 9.82
C PRO A 126 -4.72 1.85 10.94
N LYS A 127 -5.60 0.90 11.28
CA LYS A 127 -5.38 -0.04 12.39
C LYS A 127 -4.49 -1.23 12.04
N ASP A 128 -4.66 -1.79 10.84
CA ASP A 128 -3.88 -2.93 10.38
C ASP A 128 -3.09 -2.55 9.13
N MET A 129 -1.77 -2.51 9.27
CA MET A 129 -0.82 -2.17 8.22
C MET A 129 -0.34 -3.40 7.43
N THR A 130 -1.11 -4.50 7.48
CA THR A 130 -0.81 -5.78 6.85
C THR A 130 -1.67 -6.00 5.61
N ALA A 131 -1.05 -6.41 4.50
CA ALA A 131 -1.74 -6.81 3.27
C ALA A 131 -1.46 -8.29 2.97
N GLN A 132 -2.52 -9.07 2.79
CA GLN A 132 -2.45 -10.49 2.43
C GLN A 132 -3.10 -10.75 1.07
N PHE A 133 -2.40 -11.46 0.19
CA PHE A 133 -2.82 -11.72 -1.19
C PHE A 133 -3.27 -13.18 -1.39
N ASN A 134 -4.43 -13.53 -0.83
CA ASN A 134 -4.97 -14.89 -0.81
C ASN A 134 -5.49 -15.44 -2.17
N ASN A 135 -5.84 -14.56 -3.11
CA ASN A 135 -6.34 -14.92 -4.44
C ASN A 135 -5.41 -14.47 -5.57
N LEU A 136 -4.10 -14.41 -5.30
CA LEU A 136 -3.11 -13.97 -6.27
C LEU A 136 -2.75 -15.09 -7.23
N GLY A 137 -3.08 -14.97 -8.51
CA GLY A 137 -2.66 -15.88 -9.57
C GLY A 137 -1.65 -15.23 -10.51
N VAL A 138 -1.07 -16.06 -11.38
CA VAL A 138 -0.21 -15.62 -12.47
C VAL A 138 -0.79 -16.09 -13.80
N LEU A 139 -1.13 -15.13 -14.65
CA LEU A 139 -1.56 -15.34 -16.02
C LEU A 139 -0.34 -15.52 -16.91
N HIS A 140 -0.21 -16.74 -17.43
CA HIS A 140 0.81 -17.10 -18.39
C HIS A 140 0.54 -16.46 -19.75
N VAL A 141 1.59 -15.90 -20.33
CA VAL A 141 1.61 -15.28 -21.66
C VAL A 141 2.41 -16.18 -22.58
N THR A 142 1.81 -16.56 -23.70
CA THR A 142 2.47 -17.41 -24.69
C THR A 142 3.68 -16.72 -25.31
N LYS A 143 4.68 -17.51 -25.73
CA LYS A 143 5.88 -17.00 -26.40
C LYS A 143 5.57 -16.09 -27.60
N LYS A 144 4.52 -16.41 -28.37
CA LYS A 144 4.08 -15.61 -29.52
C LYS A 144 3.69 -14.18 -29.13
N ASN A 145 3.04 -14.01 -27.98
CA ASN A 145 2.50 -12.72 -27.54
C ASN A 145 3.45 -11.97 -26.59
N MET A 146 4.52 -12.63 -26.10
CA MET A 146 5.43 -12.11 -25.09
C MET A 146 6.02 -10.73 -25.44
N MET A 147 6.48 -10.55 -26.68
CA MET A 147 7.12 -9.30 -27.13
C MET A 147 6.14 -8.12 -27.15
N GLU A 148 4.91 -8.36 -27.61
CA GLU A 148 3.86 -7.34 -27.65
C GLU A 148 3.45 -6.94 -26.23
N VAL A 149 3.25 -7.92 -25.35
CA VAL A 149 2.89 -7.68 -23.94
C VAL A 149 3.98 -6.90 -23.21
N ILE A 150 5.25 -7.27 -23.34
CA ILE A 150 6.35 -6.51 -22.72
C ILE A 150 6.37 -5.06 -23.22
N LYS A 151 6.20 -4.85 -24.54
CA LYS A 151 6.17 -3.50 -25.12
C LYS A 151 5.03 -2.65 -24.55
N ASP A 152 3.82 -3.20 -24.48
CA ASP A 152 2.66 -2.52 -23.91
C ASP A 152 2.88 -2.16 -22.42
N LYS A 153 3.36 -3.11 -21.61
CA LYS A 153 3.64 -2.84 -20.20
C LYS A 153 4.72 -1.79 -19.99
N LEU A 154 5.79 -1.79 -20.79
CA LEU A 154 6.82 -0.75 -20.76
C LEU A 154 6.26 0.62 -21.13
N GLN A 155 5.37 0.70 -22.11
CA GLN A 155 4.69 1.95 -22.47
C GLN A 155 3.81 2.46 -21.33
N LYS A 156 3.01 1.59 -20.72
CA LYS A 156 2.17 1.91 -19.55
C LYS A 156 3.00 2.38 -18.36
N GLN A 157 4.13 1.73 -18.08
CA GLN A 157 5.06 2.13 -17.02
C GLN A 157 5.65 3.53 -17.28
N LYS A 158 6.05 3.84 -18.52
CA LYS A 158 6.52 5.18 -18.90
C LYS A 158 5.44 6.24 -18.71
N MET A 159 4.20 5.96 -19.09
CA MET A 159 3.08 6.88 -18.91
C MET A 159 2.78 7.11 -17.42
N ARG A 160 2.74 6.05 -16.60
CA ARG A 160 2.57 6.16 -15.14
C ARG A 160 3.65 7.02 -14.49
N ASN A 161 4.89 6.89 -14.94
CA ASN A 161 6.00 7.69 -14.42
C ASN A 161 5.92 9.17 -14.83
N ARG A 162 5.29 9.49 -15.97
CA ARG A 162 5.06 10.87 -16.43
C ARG A 162 3.88 11.55 -15.74
N VAL A 163 2.87 10.78 -15.36
CA VAL A 163 1.57 11.28 -14.85
C VAL A 163 1.59 11.45 -13.33
N GLN A 164 2.71 11.33 -12.60
CA GLN A 164 2.74 11.70 -11.17
C GLN A 164 2.54 13.23 -11.02
N PRO A 165 1.37 13.73 -10.58
CA PRO A 165 1.17 15.15 -10.36
C PRO A 165 1.57 15.48 -8.91
N LEU A 166 2.13 16.68 -8.74
CA LEU A 166 2.39 17.34 -7.46
C LEU A 166 1.06 17.77 -6.79
N THR A 167 0.18 16.83 -6.50
CA THR A 167 -1.11 17.13 -5.84
C THR A 167 -1.19 16.39 -4.53
N GLY A 168 -1.11 17.17 -3.44
CA GLY A 168 -1.18 16.72 -2.07
C GLY A 168 -2.48 15.96 -1.77
N ASN A 169 -2.29 14.69 -1.43
CA ASN A 169 -2.86 14.04 -0.26
C ASN A 169 -1.82 13.00 0.16
N PHE A 170 -1.63 12.80 1.46
CA PHE A 170 -0.60 11.97 2.08
C PHE A 170 -0.78 10.46 1.80
N GLU A 171 -0.88 10.04 0.54
CA GLU A 171 -0.65 8.66 0.13
C GLU A 171 0.86 8.47 -0.01
N GLN A 172 1.53 8.14 1.10
CA GLN A 172 2.92 7.71 1.05
C GLN A 172 2.98 6.43 0.21
N LYS A 173 3.34 6.55 -1.07
CA LYS A 173 3.62 5.39 -1.94
C LYS A 173 4.89 4.71 -1.45
N ILE A 174 4.72 3.71 -0.61
CA ILE A 174 5.82 2.82 -0.24
C ILE A 174 6.06 1.89 -1.44
N LYS A 175 7.31 1.91 -1.90
CA LYS A 175 7.87 1.31 -3.11
C LYS A 175 7.23 -0.02 -3.53
N THR A 176 6.99 -0.13 -4.84
CA THR A 176 6.58 -1.34 -5.58
C THR A 176 7.47 -2.52 -5.24
N TRP A 177 6.85 -3.64 -4.86
CA TRP A 177 7.54 -4.92 -4.69
C TRP A 177 7.29 -5.79 -5.90
N GLY A 178 8.39 -6.37 -6.37
CA GLY A 178 8.40 -7.40 -7.36
C GLY A 178 8.27 -8.77 -6.72
N ILE A 179 7.22 -9.51 -7.05
CA ILE A 179 7.18 -10.94 -6.70
C ILE A 179 8.05 -11.69 -7.71
N TRP A 180 9.14 -12.31 -7.25
CA TRP A 180 9.88 -13.28 -8.02
C TRP A 180 9.28 -14.66 -7.76
N ILE A 181 8.77 -15.32 -8.80
CA ILE A 181 8.40 -16.73 -8.74
C ILE A 181 9.28 -17.41 -9.77
N LEU A 182 9.99 -18.46 -9.36
CA LEU A 182 10.81 -19.24 -10.28
C LEU A 182 9.86 -20.00 -11.23
N ASP A 183 10.01 -19.73 -12.53
CA ASP A 183 9.43 -20.54 -13.61
C ASP A 183 10.06 -21.95 -13.65
#